data_AF-A0AAX0XNA1-F1
#
_entry.id   AF-A0AAX0XNA1-F1
#
_cell.length_a   1.000
_cell.length_b   1.000
_cell.length_c   1.000
_cell.angle_alpha   90.00
_cell.angle_beta   90.00
_cell.angle_gamma   90.00
#
_symmetry.space_group_name_H-M   'P 1'
#
loop_
_entity.id
_entity.type
_entity.pdbx_description
1 polymer ?
#
loop_
_entity_poly.entity_id
_entity_poly.type
_entity_poly.pdbx_seq_one_letter_code
_entity_poly.pdbx_strand_id
1 'polypeptide(L)'
;MRFVSTLSVSNRTHPLLSRLGRGLLPLWLRGKRRQHHYRLQIRCEDRADMEQVLDLVNHTLQPAGLQPLQSLRPGRSGGRELVLNLHCTPPQRRYLVQFVHQVGVHHPVRWELHPRRDPELVLN
;
A
#
# COMPACT_ATOMS: atom_id res chain seq x y z
N MET A 1 -40.77 -13.65 -60.16
CA MET A 1 -40.14 -14.99 -60.20
C MET A 1 -40.61 -15.79 -58.99
N ARG A 2 -40.76 -17.11 -59.18
CA ARG A 2 -41.26 -18.19 -58.29
C ARG A 2 -40.27 -18.45 -57.11
N PHE A 3 -40.50 -19.13 -55.98
CA PHE A 3 -41.21 -20.36 -55.55
C PHE A 3 -41.38 -20.30 -53.99
N VAL A 4 -42.52 -20.70 -53.39
CA VAL A 4 -42.84 -21.96 -52.67
C VAL A 4 -41.92 -22.39 -51.49
N SER A 5 -42.53 -22.44 -50.29
CA SER A 5 -42.47 -23.44 -49.18
C SER A 5 -41.14 -24.09 -48.76
N THR A 6 -40.87 -24.21 -47.45
CA THR A 6 -40.98 -25.48 -46.67
C THR A 6 -40.45 -25.34 -45.25
N LEU A 7 -41.20 -25.94 -44.32
CA LEU A 7 -40.80 -26.39 -42.98
C LEU A 7 -39.39 -27.03 -42.94
N SER A 8 -38.68 -26.90 -41.82
CA SER A 8 -38.02 -28.06 -41.17
C SER A 8 -37.37 -27.69 -39.84
N VAL A 9 -37.86 -28.38 -38.80
CA VAL A 9 -37.26 -28.54 -37.47
C VAL A 9 -35.95 -29.32 -37.58
N SER A 10 -34.90 -28.89 -36.88
CA SER A 10 -33.82 -29.76 -36.38
C SER A 10 -32.96 -28.94 -35.40
N ASN A 11 -33.16 -29.04 -34.09
CA ASN A 11 -32.57 -30.06 -33.21
C ASN A 11 -31.03 -30.12 -33.32
N ARG A 12 -30.32 -29.36 -32.47
CA ARG A 12 -29.03 -29.76 -31.85
C ARG A 12 -28.48 -28.69 -30.92
N THR A 13 -28.58 -29.01 -29.64
CA THR A 13 -27.57 -28.81 -28.61
C THR A 13 -26.15 -28.55 -29.14
N HIS A 14 -25.58 -27.40 -28.78
CA HIS A 14 -24.13 -27.20 -28.72
C HIS A 14 -23.69 -27.10 -27.25
N PRO A 15 -23.36 -28.23 -26.58
CA PRO A 15 -22.31 -28.19 -25.58
C PRO A 15 -21.00 -28.06 -26.37
N LEU A 16 -20.05 -27.28 -25.87
CA LEU A 16 -18.61 -27.30 -26.15
C LEU A 16 -18.09 -25.85 -26.10
N LEU A 17 -17.52 -25.46 -24.96
CA LEU A 17 -16.13 -25.01 -24.86
C LEU A 17 -15.84 -24.61 -23.40
N SER A 18 -16.04 -25.58 -22.51
CA SER A 18 -15.26 -25.73 -21.29
C SER A 18 -13.80 -26.04 -21.66
N ARG A 19 -13.00 -25.00 -21.93
CA ARG A 19 -11.52 -25.00 -21.90
C ARG A 19 -10.99 -23.72 -22.54
N LEU A 20 -10.62 -22.74 -21.70
CA LEU A 20 -9.64 -21.63 -21.90
C LEU A 20 -9.88 -20.66 -20.72
N GLY A 21 -9.02 -20.46 -19.72
CA GLY A 21 -7.69 -20.97 -19.48
C GLY A 21 -7.32 -20.75 -18.00
N ARG A 22 -6.57 -21.71 -17.45
CA ARG A 22 -5.73 -21.47 -16.27
C ARG A 22 -4.77 -20.33 -16.62
N GLY A 23 -4.75 -19.25 -15.84
CA GLY A 23 -3.55 -18.40 -15.77
C GLY A 23 -3.67 -16.88 -15.92
N LEU A 24 -4.86 -16.28 -15.91
CA LEU A 24 -4.98 -14.82 -15.69
C LEU A 24 -5.36 -14.53 -14.24
N LEU A 25 -4.47 -14.92 -13.32
CA LEU A 25 -4.44 -14.20 -12.05
C LEU A 25 -4.13 -12.73 -12.42
N PRO A 26 -4.96 -11.75 -12.03
CA PRO A 26 -4.71 -10.35 -12.35
C PRO A 26 -3.26 -10.01 -12.02
N LEU A 27 -2.59 -9.24 -12.89
CA LEU A 27 -1.17 -8.88 -12.77
C LEU A 27 -0.78 -8.34 -11.37
N TRP A 28 -1.75 -7.85 -10.60
CA TRP A 28 -1.67 -7.47 -9.19
C TRP A 28 -1.30 -8.61 -8.22
N LEU A 29 -1.54 -9.87 -8.57
CA LEU A 29 -1.14 -11.05 -7.80
C LEU A 29 0.28 -11.54 -8.13
N ARG A 30 0.87 -11.07 -9.24
CA ARG A 30 2.17 -11.56 -9.76
C ARG A 30 3.37 -10.68 -9.39
N GLY A 31 3.14 -9.46 -8.94
CA GLY A 31 4.20 -8.66 -8.34
C GLY A 31 4.44 -9.15 -6.91
N LYS A 32 5.61 -9.76 -6.63
CA LYS A 32 6.16 -9.74 -5.25
C LYS A 32 5.86 -8.35 -4.70
N ARG A 33 5.00 -8.25 -3.67
CA ARG A 33 4.53 -6.96 -3.14
C ARG A 33 5.77 -6.15 -2.77
N ARG A 34 6.22 -5.27 -3.66
CA ARG A 34 7.42 -4.46 -3.45
C ARG A 34 7.08 -3.54 -2.29
N GLN A 35 7.54 -3.92 -1.11
CA GLN A 35 7.46 -3.11 0.08
C GLN A 35 8.53 -2.04 -0.02
N HIS A 36 8.12 -0.81 0.20
CA HIS A 36 8.99 0.35 0.21
C HIS A 36 9.22 0.76 1.65
N HIS A 37 10.47 1.04 2.00
CA HIS A 37 10.81 1.52 3.32
C HIS A 37 10.67 3.05 3.35
N TYR A 38 9.90 3.56 4.29
CA TYR A 38 9.73 4.98 4.54
C TYR A 38 10.26 5.32 5.93
N ARG A 39 10.98 6.44 6.01
CA ARG A 39 11.41 7.05 7.25
C ARG A 39 10.78 8.44 7.35
N LEU A 40 9.94 8.64 8.35
CA LEU A 40 9.33 9.93 8.67
C LEU A 40 10.07 10.55 9.86
N GLN A 41 10.41 11.81 9.76
CA GLN A 41 10.92 12.63 10.85
C GLN A 41 9.93 13.76 11.09
N ILE A 42 9.36 13.76 12.28
CA ILE A 42 8.31 14.69 12.68
C ILE A 42 8.88 15.49 13.85
N ARG A 43 8.90 16.81 13.71
CA ARG A 43 9.34 17.69 14.78
C ARG A 43 8.16 17.93 15.73
N CYS A 44 8.35 17.56 17.00
CA CYS A 44 7.38 17.80 18.07
C CYS A 44 7.97 18.85 19.03
N GLU A 45 7.16 19.80 19.48
CA GLU A 45 7.59 20.85 20.42
C GLU A 45 7.59 20.31 21.84
N ASP A 46 6.53 19.59 22.21
CA ASP A 46 6.36 19.03 23.54
C ASP A 46 5.90 17.56 23.53
N ARG A 47 5.48 17.08 24.71
CA ARG A 47 4.97 15.72 24.88
C ARG A 47 3.56 15.55 24.31
N ALA A 48 2.71 16.58 24.41
CA ALA A 48 1.33 16.52 23.95
C ALA A 48 1.28 16.41 22.42
N ASP A 49 2.13 17.16 21.72
CA ASP A 49 2.33 17.02 20.27
C ASP A 49 2.67 15.59 19.87
N MET A 50 3.61 14.99 20.59
CA MET A 50 4.04 13.62 20.32
C MET A 50 2.89 12.63 20.53
N GLU A 51 2.10 12.79 21.60
CA GLU A 51 0.93 11.95 21.86
C GLU A 51 -0.11 12.10 20.75
N GLN A 52 -0.40 13.31 20.27
CA GLN A 52 -1.29 13.55 19.13
C GLN A 52 -0.81 12.84 17.85
N VAL A 53 0.48 12.90 17.55
CA VAL A 53 1.04 12.21 16.38
C VAL A 53 0.90 10.69 16.54
N LEU A 54 1.12 10.14 17.74
CA LEU A 54 0.96 8.72 18.01
C LEU A 54 -0.51 8.27 17.92
N ASP A 55 -1.45 9.10 18.34
CA ASP A 55 -2.88 8.83 18.16
C ASP A 55 -3.25 8.78 16.66
N LEU A 56 -2.71 9.69 15.85
CA LEU A 56 -2.88 9.63 14.39
C LEU A 56 -2.28 8.36 13.77
N VAL A 57 -1.17 7.84 14.31
CA VAL A 57 -0.62 6.54 13.91
C VAL A 57 -1.62 5.42 14.20
N ASN A 58 -2.20 5.41 15.40
CA ASN A 58 -3.18 4.41 15.84
C ASN A 58 -4.46 4.44 15.00
N HIS A 59 -4.89 5.61 14.56
CA HIS A 59 -6.14 5.76 13.79
C HIS A 59 -5.97 5.66 12.26
N THR A 60 -4.79 5.95 11.72
CA THR A 60 -4.58 6.02 10.27
C THR A 60 -3.71 4.90 9.73
N LEU A 61 -2.61 4.58 10.43
CA LEU A 61 -1.60 3.65 9.94
C LEU A 61 -1.90 2.22 10.41
N GLN A 62 -2.17 2.02 11.70
CA GLN A 62 -2.42 0.68 12.24
C GLN A 62 -3.62 -0.04 11.60
N PRO A 63 -4.78 0.61 11.34
CA PRO A 63 -5.91 -0.05 10.68
C PRO A 63 -5.61 -0.44 9.23
N ALA A 64 -4.64 0.24 8.60
CA ALA A 64 -4.13 -0.10 7.27
C ALA A 64 -3.08 -1.23 7.29
N GLY A 65 -2.81 -1.81 8.46
CA GLY A 65 -1.77 -2.82 8.65
C GLY A 65 -0.35 -2.27 8.57
N LEU A 66 -0.17 -0.96 8.82
CA LEU A 66 1.15 -0.32 8.92
C LEU A 66 1.50 -0.18 10.40
N GLN A 67 2.60 -0.81 10.81
CA GLN A 67 3.11 -0.78 12.18
C GLN A 67 4.48 -0.10 12.19
N PRO A 68 4.54 1.23 12.27
CA PRO A 68 5.81 1.94 12.27
C PRO A 68 6.62 1.66 13.53
N LEU A 69 7.92 1.39 13.35
CA LEU A 69 8.88 1.40 14.44
C LEU A 69 9.19 2.86 14.82
N GLN A 70 8.90 3.20 16.06
CA GLN A 70 9.07 4.54 16.62
C GLN A 70 10.40 4.67 17.37
N SER A 71 11.06 5.81 17.21
CA SER A 71 12.27 6.18 17.95
C SER A 71 12.31 7.70 18.15
N LEU A 72 12.89 8.13 19.27
CA LEU A 72 13.06 9.55 19.58
C LEU A 72 14.49 9.98 19.29
N ARG A 73 14.65 11.15 18.66
CA ARG A 73 15.95 11.79 18.45
C ARG A 73 15.95 13.20 19.01
N PRO A 74 17.07 13.66 19.60
CA PRO A 74 17.23 15.06 19.95
C PRO A 74 17.26 15.89 18.65
N GLY A 75 16.41 16.91 18.56
CA GLY A 75 16.36 17.84 17.44
C GLY A 75 17.47 18.89 17.51
N ARG A 76 17.89 19.42 16.36
CA ARG A 76 19.02 20.37 16.25
C ARG A 76 18.85 21.71 17.00
N SER A 77 17.65 22.03 17.49
CA SER A 77 17.33 23.31 18.15
C SER A 77 16.63 23.12 19.50
N GLY A 78 16.92 22.03 20.21
CA GLY A 78 16.36 21.75 21.53
C GLY A 78 14.98 21.09 21.52
N GLY A 79 14.34 20.96 20.35
CA GLY A 79 13.11 20.17 20.18
C GLY A 79 13.34 18.65 20.17
N ARG A 80 12.25 17.87 20.19
CA ARG A 80 12.29 16.41 20.05
C ARG A 80 11.83 16.02 18.64
N GLU A 81 12.54 15.10 18.01
CA GLU A 81 12.14 14.52 16.73
C GLU A 81 11.60 13.11 16.95
N LEU A 82 10.33 12.90 16.61
CA LEU A 82 9.74 11.57 16.49
C LEU A 82 10.10 11.00 15.11
N VAL A 83 10.80 9.87 15.11
CA VAL A 83 11.19 9.16 13.89
C VAL A 83 10.38 7.87 13.76
N LEU A 84 9.64 7.76 12.67
CA LEU A 84 8.82 6.58 12.34
C LEU A 84 9.43 5.86 11.12
N ASN A 85 9.75 4.58 11.27
CA ASN A 85 10.25 3.74 10.18
C ASN A 85 9.21 2.67 9.86
N LEU A 86 8.79 2.55 8.60
CA LEU A 86 7.77 1.59 8.21
C LEU A 86 7.93 1.06 6.79
N HIS A 87 7.46 -0.16 6.58
CA HIS A 87 7.38 -0.77 5.26
C HIS A 87 5.95 -0.67 4.72
N CYS A 88 5.79 -0.11 3.52
CA CYS A 88 4.49 0.09 2.90
C CYS A 88 4.42 -0.64 1.56
N THR A 89 3.33 -1.37 1.32
CA THR A 89 2.98 -1.84 -0.03
C THR A 89 2.34 -0.72 -0.86
N PRO A 90 2.28 -0.83 -2.21
CA PRO A 90 1.66 0.20 -3.03
C PRO A 90 0.20 0.54 -2.64
N PRO A 91 -0.69 -0.43 -2.31
CA PRO A 91 -2.04 -0.12 -1.83
C PRO A 91 -2.07 0.60 -0.48
N GLN A 92 -1.10 0.35 0.40
CA GLN A 92 -1.01 1.00 1.72
C GLN A 92 -0.50 2.45 1.65
N ARG A 93 0.17 2.83 0.55
CA ARG A 93 0.78 4.17 0.37
C ARG A 93 -0.21 5.31 0.58
N ARG A 94 -1.49 5.13 0.21
CA ARG A 94 -2.52 6.16 0.40
C ARG A 94 -2.70 6.56 1.87
N TYR A 95 -2.59 5.60 2.80
CA TYR A 95 -2.73 5.86 4.23
C TYR A 95 -1.51 6.59 4.79
N LEU A 96 -0.31 6.26 4.29
CA LEU A 96 0.90 7.00 4.61
C LEU A 96 0.79 8.47 4.15
N VAL A 97 0.33 8.71 2.93
CA VAL A 97 0.15 10.07 2.39
C VAL A 97 -0.89 10.84 3.22
N GLN A 98 -2.02 10.20 3.54
CA GLN A 98 -3.05 10.80 4.40
C GLN A 98 -2.50 11.18 5.77
N PHE A 99 -1.77 10.28 6.41
CA PHE A 99 -1.13 10.54 7.70
C PHE A 99 -0.15 11.71 7.64
N VAL A 100 0.75 11.74 6.63
CA VAL A 100 1.70 12.84 6.44
C VAL A 100 0.97 14.17 6.22
N HIS A 101 -0.13 14.17 5.46
CA HIS A 101 -0.94 15.37 5.27
C HIS A 101 -1.57 15.85 6.58
N GLN A 102 -2.17 14.96 7.37
CA GLN A 102 -2.80 15.31 8.65
C GLN A 102 -1.79 15.86 9.66
N VAL A 103 -0.64 15.19 9.82
CA VAL A 103 0.44 15.66 10.70
C VAL A 103 1.04 16.97 10.18
N GLY A 104 1.21 17.09 8.87
CA GLY A 104 1.80 18.26 8.21
C GLY A 104 1.02 19.57 8.36
N VAL A 105 -0.26 19.51 8.79
CA VAL A 105 -1.05 20.71 9.14
C VAL A 105 -0.49 21.40 10.39
N HIS A 106 0.00 20.61 11.36
CA HIS A 106 0.38 21.11 12.68
C HIS A 106 1.88 20.99 12.96
N HIS A 107 2.57 20.04 12.33
CA HIS A 107 3.96 19.74 12.62
C HIS A 107 4.81 19.70 11.33
N PRO A 108 6.04 20.24 11.33
CA PRO A 108 6.97 20.04 10.23
C PRO A 108 7.31 18.54 10.06
N VAL A 109 7.07 18.02 8.85
CA VAL A 109 7.34 16.62 8.49
C VAL A 109 8.37 16.54 7.38
N ARG A 110 9.47 15.81 7.63
CA ARG A 110 10.41 15.35 6.59
C ARG A 110 10.23 13.86 6.39
N TRP A 111 10.13 13.41 5.14
CA TRP A 111 10.02 11.98 4.84
C TRP A 111 11.03 11.56 3.78
N GLU A 112 11.55 10.35 3.95
CA GLU A 112 12.59 9.78 3.09
C GLU A 112 12.16 8.38 2.65
N LEU A 113 12.13 8.18 1.33
CA LEU A 113 11.92 6.87 0.73
C LEU A 113 13.26 6.17 0.58
N HIS A 114 13.45 5.09 1.33
CA HIS A 114 14.64 4.25 1.20
C HIS A 114 14.34 3.10 0.22
N PRO A 115 15.15 2.93 -0.84
CA PRO A 115 15.08 1.72 -1.63
C PRO A 115 15.38 0.54 -0.72
N ARG A 116 14.57 -0.52 -0.83
CA ARG A 116 14.80 -1.77 -0.13
C ARG A 116 16.15 -2.31 -0.62
N ARG A 117 17.19 -2.21 0.20
CA ARG A 117 18.37 -3.07 0.07
C ARG A 117 17.86 -4.44 0.52
N ASP A 118 17.41 -5.27 -0.42
CA ASP A 118 17.30 -6.69 -0.10
C ASP A 118 18.68 -7.09 0.42
N PRO A 119 18.78 -7.70 1.62
CA PRO A 119 20.05 -8.29 2.01
C PRO A 119 20.40 -9.24 0.87
N GLU A 120 21.55 -9.03 0.24
CA GLU A 120 22.11 -10.05 -0.62
C GLU A 120 22.00 -11.36 0.15
N LEU A 121 21.28 -12.31 -0.42
CA LEU A 121 21.39 -13.70 -0.04
C LEU A 121 22.86 -14.04 -0.24
N VAL A 122 23.66 -13.83 0.79
CA VAL A 122 24.98 -14.43 0.92
C VAL A 122 24.69 -15.93 1.07
N LEU A 123 24.52 -16.57 -0.09
CA LEU A 123 24.59 -18.01 -0.24
C LEU A 123 26.05 -18.37 0.02
N ASN A 124 26.35 -18.71 1.27
CA ASN A 124 27.51 -19.53 1.60
C ASN A 124 27.16 -20.99 1.36
#